data_AF-H1VT70-F1
#
_entry.id   AF-H1VT70-F1
#
_cell.length_a   1.000
_cell.length_b   1.000
_cell.length_c   1.000
_cell.angle_alpha   90.00
_cell.angle_beta   90.00
_cell.angle_gamma   90.00
#
_symmetry.space_group_name_H-M   'P 1'
#
loop_
_entity.id
_entity.type
_entity.pdbx_description
1 polymer ?
#
loop_
_entity_poly.entity_id
_entity_poly.type
_entity_poly.pdbx_seq_one_letter_code
_entity_poly.pdbx_strand_id
1 'polypeptide(L)'
;MHKLLPGIAPSLVAANAYGARTEVIKALETYIRKENDFGDDVPQFTRDRFSAERKFGMSIHDSAKIEVLLATALANVPTLTYWLITHIYNQPELLARIREELLGAVVQDDSTSATELQMTLRLGGIKDRCPLLSSCLQETQRHNIVDSITRTVMKDTAVSDGDRSYLLKAGNSVQMPLSVLHANPNVWGDDADDWVGDRSLKLGYMSSPPPGFHPFGGGKHIW
;
A
#
# COMPACT_ATOMS: atom_id res chain seq x y z
N MET A 1 0.67 -12.96 -26.24
CA MET A 1 2.05 -12.66 -25.79
C MET A 1 2.08 -11.19 -25.38
N HIS A 2 2.28 -10.88 -24.09
CA HIS A 2 2.33 -9.50 -23.61
C HIS A 2 3.63 -8.86 -24.11
N LYS A 3 3.55 -7.73 -24.84
CA LYS A 3 4.73 -7.10 -25.49
C LYS A 3 5.81 -6.61 -24.52
N LEU A 4 5.55 -6.63 -23.21
CA LEU A 4 6.44 -6.13 -22.15
C LEU A 4 7.16 -7.23 -21.35
N LEU A 5 6.76 -8.49 -21.51
CA LEU A 5 7.43 -9.63 -20.90
C LEU A 5 7.77 -10.58 -22.05
N PRO A 6 8.98 -10.49 -22.62
CA PRO A 6 9.29 -11.18 -23.87
C PRO A 6 9.13 -12.71 -23.76
N GLY A 7 8.98 -13.28 -22.57
CA GLY A 7 8.73 -14.71 -22.37
C GLY A 7 9.88 -15.59 -22.83
N ILE A 8 11.00 -14.99 -23.24
CA ILE A 8 12.19 -15.67 -23.73
C ILE A 8 12.91 -16.25 -22.51
N ALA A 9 12.82 -17.57 -22.37
CA ALA A 9 13.57 -18.40 -21.42
C ALA A 9 13.78 -17.75 -20.02
N PRO A 10 12.71 -17.44 -19.27
CA PRO A 10 12.81 -16.82 -17.95
C PRO A 10 13.64 -17.66 -16.95
N SER A 11 13.68 -18.99 -17.14
CA SER A 11 14.53 -19.91 -16.41
C SER A 11 16.03 -19.74 -16.68
N LEU A 12 16.43 -19.06 -17.77
CA LEU A 12 17.82 -18.74 -18.10
C LEU A 12 18.17 -17.31 -17.69
N VAL A 13 17.31 -16.35 -18.00
CA VAL A 13 17.58 -14.91 -17.79
C VAL A 13 17.39 -14.50 -16.32
N ALA A 14 16.51 -15.17 -15.59
CA ALA A 14 16.22 -14.90 -14.18
C ALA A 14 16.03 -16.20 -13.39
N ALA A 15 16.97 -17.15 -13.56
CA ALA A 15 16.89 -18.52 -13.05
C ALA A 15 16.50 -18.61 -11.57
N ASN A 16 17.14 -17.81 -10.70
CA ASN A 16 16.86 -17.81 -9.27
C ASN A 16 15.45 -17.34 -8.94
N ALA A 17 15.00 -16.23 -9.54
CA ALA A 17 13.66 -15.71 -9.33
C ALA A 17 12.59 -16.66 -9.90
N TYR A 18 12.86 -17.27 -11.06
CA TYR A 18 12.00 -18.29 -11.66
C TYR A 18 11.88 -19.52 -10.75
N GLY A 19 13.01 -20.01 -10.21
CA GLY A 19 13.05 -21.13 -9.27
C GLY A 19 12.26 -20.83 -7.99
N ALA A 20 12.54 -19.70 -7.35
CA ALA A 20 11.85 -19.27 -6.13
C ALA A 20 10.33 -19.15 -6.35
N ARG A 21 9.90 -18.49 -7.43
CA ARG A 21 8.47 -18.38 -7.76
C ARG A 21 7.83 -19.75 -7.98
N THR A 22 8.54 -20.66 -8.64
CA THR A 22 8.05 -22.02 -8.91
C THR A 22 7.85 -22.81 -7.61
N GLU A 23 8.79 -22.70 -6.67
CA GLU A 23 8.66 -23.35 -5.35
C GLU A 23 7.49 -22.80 -4.54
N VAL A 24 7.30 -21.47 -4.52
CA VAL A 24 6.14 -20.85 -3.85
C VAL A 24 4.82 -21.32 -4.47
N ILE A 25 4.72 -21.37 -5.80
CA ILE A 25 3.51 -21.88 -6.48
C ILE A 25 3.23 -23.32 -6.08
N LYS A 26 4.23 -24.21 -6.08
CA LYS A 26 4.06 -25.62 -5.68
C LYS A 26 3.56 -25.76 -4.24
N ALA A 27 4.10 -24.95 -3.32
CA ALA A 27 3.66 -24.94 -1.93
C ALA A 27 2.19 -24.51 -1.80
N LEU A 28 1.80 -23.45 -2.52
CA LEU A 28 0.42 -22.96 -2.56
C LEU A 28 -0.54 -23.98 -3.19
N GLU A 29 -0.14 -24.65 -4.27
CA GLU A 29 -0.94 -25.74 -4.84
C GLU A 29 -1.17 -26.86 -3.82
N THR A 30 -0.14 -27.22 -3.06
CA THR A 30 -0.23 -28.25 -2.02
C THR A 30 -1.20 -27.82 -0.91
N TYR A 31 -1.17 -26.55 -0.53
CA TYR A 31 -2.09 -25.96 0.44
C TYR A 31 -3.55 -26.01 -0.06
N ILE A 32 -3.80 -25.56 -1.30
CA ILE A 32 -5.14 -25.52 -1.91
C ILE A 32 -5.71 -26.92 -2.12
N ARG A 33 -4.88 -27.90 -2.53
CA ARG A 33 -5.32 -29.30 -2.72
C ARG A 33 -5.77 -29.98 -1.43
N LYS A 34 -5.24 -29.53 -0.29
CA LYS A 34 -5.66 -30.02 1.03
C LYS A 34 -6.92 -29.31 1.55
N GLU A 35 -7.49 -28.39 0.76
CA GLU A 35 -8.62 -27.55 1.15
C GLU A 35 -8.34 -26.70 2.40
N ASN A 36 -7.06 -26.47 2.69
CA ASN A 36 -6.65 -25.64 3.83
C ASN A 36 -7.06 -24.18 3.65
N ASP A 37 -7.41 -23.78 2.44
CA ASP A 37 -7.94 -22.45 2.10
C ASP A 37 -9.37 -22.21 2.58
N PHE A 38 -10.04 -23.19 3.20
CA PHE A 38 -11.37 -23.07 3.81
C PHE A 38 -11.39 -23.12 5.34
N GLY A 39 -10.23 -23.24 5.99
CA GLY A 39 -10.15 -23.31 7.45
C GLY A 39 -10.83 -22.12 8.15
N ASP A 40 -11.31 -22.34 9.37
CA ASP A 40 -11.91 -21.29 10.20
C ASP A 40 -10.91 -20.16 10.51
N ASP A 41 -9.62 -20.48 10.53
CA ASP A 41 -8.48 -19.58 10.72
C ASP A 41 -8.11 -18.79 9.46
N VAL A 42 -8.72 -19.09 8.31
CA VAL A 42 -8.46 -18.39 7.05
C VAL A 42 -9.30 -17.09 6.98
N PRO A 43 -8.73 -15.96 6.52
CA PRO A 43 -9.52 -14.74 6.33
C PRO A 43 -10.70 -14.96 5.36
N GLN A 44 -11.86 -14.39 5.67
CA GLN A 44 -13.08 -14.54 4.85
C GLN A 44 -12.85 -14.14 3.38
N PHE A 45 -12.13 -13.05 3.14
CA PHE A 45 -11.78 -12.61 1.79
C PHE A 45 -11.04 -13.69 0.98
N THR A 46 -10.12 -14.41 1.61
CA THR A 46 -9.38 -15.51 0.98
C THR A 46 -10.32 -16.65 0.63
N ARG A 47 -11.18 -17.07 1.57
CA ARG A 47 -12.20 -18.12 1.33
C ARG A 47 -13.16 -17.76 0.20
N ASP A 48 -13.67 -16.52 0.18
CA ASP A 48 -14.62 -16.05 -0.82
C ASP A 48 -14.00 -16.05 -2.22
N ARG A 49 -12.75 -15.58 -2.34
CA ARG A 49 -12.05 -15.58 -3.62
C ARG A 49 -11.79 -17.00 -4.12
N PHE A 50 -11.27 -17.88 -3.28
CA PHE A 50 -11.05 -19.28 -3.65
C PHE A 50 -12.36 -20.02 -4.01
N SER A 51 -13.47 -19.67 -3.35
CA SER A 51 -14.81 -20.15 -3.70
C SER A 51 -15.23 -19.67 -5.09
N ALA A 52 -15.01 -18.39 -5.40
CA ALA A 52 -15.30 -17.82 -6.69
C ALA A 52 -14.44 -18.44 -7.81
N GLU A 53 -13.14 -18.58 -7.60
CA GLU A 53 -12.20 -19.21 -8.53
C GLU A 53 -12.65 -20.64 -8.89
N ARG A 54 -13.01 -21.45 -7.88
CA ARG A 54 -13.57 -22.80 -8.08
C ARG A 54 -14.89 -22.76 -8.84
N LYS A 55 -15.81 -21.84 -8.51
CA LYS A 55 -17.09 -21.68 -9.20
C LYS A 55 -16.92 -21.38 -10.69
N PHE A 56 -15.87 -20.66 -11.07
CA PHE A 56 -15.53 -20.38 -12.46
C PHE A 56 -14.62 -21.45 -13.12
N GLY A 57 -14.35 -22.57 -12.44
CA GLY A 57 -13.57 -23.68 -12.97
C GLY A 57 -12.08 -23.37 -13.12
N MET A 58 -11.55 -22.43 -12.32
CA MET A 58 -10.14 -22.09 -12.36
C MET A 58 -9.27 -23.26 -11.89
N SER A 59 -8.14 -23.47 -12.55
CA SER A 59 -7.20 -24.52 -12.15
C SER A 59 -6.52 -24.14 -10.83
N ILE A 60 -6.21 -25.13 -9.99
CA ILE A 60 -5.44 -24.92 -8.74
C ILE A 60 -4.10 -24.21 -9.03
N HIS A 61 -3.48 -24.50 -10.18
CA HIS A 61 -2.23 -23.88 -10.59
C HIS A 61 -2.40 -22.37 -10.86
N ASP A 62 -3.49 -21.96 -11.49
CA ASP A 62 -3.75 -20.54 -11.74
C ASP A 62 -4.20 -19.81 -10.47
N SER A 63 -5.00 -20.44 -9.62
CA SER A 63 -5.30 -19.96 -8.27
C SER A 63 -4.02 -19.70 -7.46
N ALA A 64 -3.08 -20.65 -7.43
CA ALA A 64 -1.80 -20.48 -6.75
C ALA A 64 -0.96 -19.33 -7.34
N LYS A 65 -1.03 -19.07 -8.65
CA LYS A 65 -0.37 -17.91 -9.26
C LYS A 65 -1.00 -16.57 -8.86
N ILE A 66 -2.32 -16.53 -8.69
CA ILE A 66 -3.02 -15.33 -8.23
C ILE A 66 -2.60 -14.98 -6.80
N GLU A 67 -2.44 -15.96 -5.91
CA GLU A 67 -1.92 -15.72 -4.55
C GLU A 67 -0.56 -15.05 -4.56
N VAL A 68 0.36 -15.51 -5.42
CA VAL A 68 1.69 -14.90 -5.55
C VAL A 68 1.55 -13.43 -5.97
N LEU A 69 0.63 -13.11 -6.88
CA LEU A 69 0.39 -11.74 -7.31
C LEU A 69 -0.17 -10.88 -6.16
N LEU A 70 -1.08 -11.42 -5.35
CA LEU A 70 -1.62 -10.71 -4.18
C LEU A 70 -0.54 -10.43 -3.13
N ALA A 71 0.37 -11.38 -2.90
CA ALA A 71 1.51 -11.17 -2.02
C ALA A 71 2.39 -10.01 -2.52
N THR A 72 2.57 -9.87 -3.84
CA THR A 72 3.32 -8.72 -4.40
C THR A 72 2.61 -7.38 -4.22
N ALA A 73 1.27 -7.35 -4.09
CA ALA A 73 0.55 -6.11 -3.80
C ALA A 73 0.90 -5.56 -2.40
N LEU A 74 1.37 -6.42 -1.49
CA LEU A 74 1.82 -6.04 -0.14
C LEU A 74 3.32 -5.73 -0.08
N ALA A 75 4.06 -5.82 -1.18
CA ALA A 75 5.52 -5.64 -1.20
C ALA A 75 5.98 -4.25 -0.75
N ASN A 76 5.10 -3.24 -0.81
CA ASN A 76 5.40 -1.87 -0.38
C ASN A 76 5.33 -1.71 1.15
N VAL A 77 4.61 -2.58 1.86
CA VAL A 77 4.38 -2.46 3.31
C VAL A 77 5.69 -2.57 4.12
N PRO A 78 6.57 -3.57 3.89
CA PRO A 78 7.84 -3.66 4.61
C PRO A 78 8.73 -2.42 4.40
N THR A 79 8.82 -1.92 3.17
CA THR A 79 9.64 -0.74 2.85
C THR A 79 9.10 0.52 3.53
N LEU A 80 7.78 0.76 3.47
CA LEU A 80 7.17 1.89 4.18
C LEU A 80 7.35 1.78 5.69
N THR A 81 7.18 0.57 6.24
CA THR A 81 7.38 0.32 7.68
C THR A 81 8.83 0.62 8.08
N TYR A 82 9.80 0.19 7.29
CA TYR A 82 11.22 0.47 7.52
C TYR A 82 11.49 1.99 7.58
N TRP A 83 11.00 2.75 6.59
CA TRP A 83 11.23 4.19 6.55
C TRP A 83 10.52 4.91 7.70
N LEU A 84 9.28 4.55 8.01
CA LEU A 84 8.52 5.13 9.11
C LEU A 84 9.26 4.97 10.44
N ILE A 85 9.68 3.74 10.75
CA ILE A 85 10.42 3.45 11.97
C ILE A 85 11.73 4.22 12.00
N THR A 86 12.46 4.26 10.88
CA THR A 86 13.74 4.97 10.78
C THR A 86 13.58 6.47 11.04
N HIS A 87 12.60 7.13 10.43
CA HIS A 87 12.34 8.55 10.65
C HIS A 87 11.95 8.86 12.10
N ILE A 88 11.08 8.05 12.70
CA ILE A 88 10.66 8.21 14.10
C ILE A 88 11.84 8.02 15.06
N TYR A 89 12.61 6.93 14.90
CA TYR A 89 13.69 6.60 15.82
C TYR A 89 14.89 7.56 15.74
N ASN A 90 15.07 8.23 14.60
CA ASN A 90 16.08 9.27 14.44
C ASN A 90 15.68 10.61 15.09
N GLN A 91 14.47 10.73 15.64
CA GLN A 91 13.98 11.95 16.28
C GLN A 91 13.50 11.64 17.71
N PRO A 92 14.38 11.74 18.73
CA PRO A 92 14.07 11.30 20.10
C PRO A 92 12.80 11.94 20.70
N GLU A 93 12.58 13.24 20.45
CA GLU A 93 11.39 13.96 20.93
C GLU A 93 10.11 13.46 20.26
N LEU A 94 10.15 13.20 18.94
CA LEU A 94 9.02 12.63 18.20
C LEU A 94 8.69 11.23 18.68
N LEU A 95 9.71 10.38 18.88
CA LEU A 95 9.55 9.03 19.42
C LEU A 95 8.89 9.05 20.80
N ALA A 96 9.29 9.97 21.69
CA ALA A 96 8.69 10.11 23.02
C ALA A 96 7.20 10.44 22.92
N ARG A 97 6.83 11.41 22.07
CA ARG A 97 5.43 11.81 21.84
C ARG A 97 4.59 10.69 21.24
N ILE A 98 5.11 9.94 20.27
CA ILE A 98 4.39 8.80 19.67
C ILE A 98 4.18 7.68 20.70
N ARG A 99 5.15 7.43 21.59
CA ARG A 99 4.99 6.44 22.66
C ARG A 99 3.88 6.84 23.64
N GLU A 100 3.86 8.10 24.04
CA GLU A 100 2.79 8.64 24.90
C GLU A 100 1.42 8.50 24.22
N GLU A 101 1.33 8.85 22.94
CA GLU A 101 0.12 8.72 22.12
C GLU A 101 -0.38 7.27 22.04
N LEU A 102 0.51 6.31 21.79
CA LEU A 102 0.19 4.88 21.73
C LEU A 102 -0.26 4.33 23.09
N LEU A 103 0.41 4.74 24.18
CA LEU A 103 0.04 4.34 25.55
C LEU A 103 -1.36 4.88 25.93
N GLY A 104 -1.73 6.07 25.44
CA GLY A 104 -3.09 6.60 25.61
C GLY A 104 -4.16 5.87 24.79
N ALA A 105 -3.77 5.16 23.72
CA ALA A 105 -4.71 4.48 22.82
C ALA A 105 -5.00 3.01 23.22
N VAL A 106 -4.14 2.39 24.02
CA VAL A 106 -4.32 1.02 24.49
C VAL A 106 -5.32 0.96 25.64
N VAL A 107 -6.08 -0.13 25.68
CA VAL A 107 -6.92 -0.50 26.83
C VAL A 107 -6.19 -1.63 27.55
N GLN A 108 -5.89 -1.42 28.84
CA GLN A 108 -5.39 -2.49 29.69
C GLN A 108 -6.57 -3.36 30.10
N ASP A 109 -6.48 -4.67 29.87
CA ASP A 109 -7.52 -5.60 30.32
C ASP A 109 -7.42 -5.83 31.83
N ASP A 110 -8.56 -5.91 32.51
CA ASP A 110 -8.64 -6.12 33.97
C ASP A 110 -8.05 -7.49 34.43
N SER A 111 -7.76 -8.40 33.49
CA SER A 111 -7.24 -9.75 33.76
C SER A 111 -5.71 -9.81 33.87
N THR A 112 -5.04 -8.73 34.22
CA THR A 112 -3.59 -8.76 34.49
C THR A 112 -3.29 -9.67 35.69
N SER A 113 -2.73 -10.85 35.41
CA SER A 113 -1.98 -11.60 36.42
C SER A 113 -0.65 -10.88 36.69
N ALA A 114 -0.03 -11.11 37.85
CA ALA A 114 1.25 -10.49 38.20
C ALA A 114 2.41 -10.83 37.24
N THR A 115 2.21 -11.76 36.30
CA THR A 115 3.23 -12.26 35.38
C THR A 115 2.94 -11.97 33.90
N GLU A 116 1.74 -11.50 33.54
CA GLU A 116 1.39 -11.24 32.13
C GLU A 116 0.62 -9.92 31.98
N LEU A 117 1.23 -9.00 31.22
CA LEU A 117 0.63 -7.73 30.85
C LEU A 117 -0.08 -7.89 29.50
N GLN A 118 -1.40 -7.94 29.51
CA GLN A 118 -2.22 -7.96 28.29
C GLN A 118 -2.73 -6.54 27.98
N MET A 119 -2.37 -6.04 26.81
CA MET A 119 -2.85 -4.75 26.29
C MET A 119 -3.63 -4.97 25.00
N THR A 120 -4.79 -4.31 24.90
CA THR A 120 -5.65 -4.38 23.73
C THR A 120 -5.66 -3.05 22.98
N LEU A 121 -5.16 -3.04 21.74
CA LEU A 121 -5.23 -1.89 20.85
C LEU A 121 -6.46 -1.98 19.94
N ARG A 122 -7.47 -1.13 20.18
CA ARG A 122 -8.65 -1.05 19.31
C ARG A 122 -8.33 -0.27 18.04
N LEU A 123 -8.09 -0.98 16.94
CA LEU A 123 -7.70 -0.42 15.64
C LEU A 123 -8.69 0.63 15.10
N GLY A 124 -10.00 0.45 15.34
CA GLY A 124 -11.04 1.37 14.84
C GLY A 124 -10.89 2.82 15.30
N GLY A 125 -10.26 3.05 16.46
CA GLY A 125 -10.01 4.39 17.01
C GLY A 125 -8.56 4.87 16.85
N ILE A 126 -7.73 4.21 16.05
CA ILE A 126 -6.31 4.56 15.92
C ILE A 126 -6.11 5.91 15.23
N LYS A 127 -6.95 6.26 14.26
CA LYS A 127 -6.84 7.55 13.54
C LYS A 127 -7.13 8.73 14.47
N ASP A 128 -8.12 8.57 15.34
CA ASP A 128 -8.53 9.63 16.27
C ASP A 128 -7.61 9.72 17.49
N ARG A 129 -7.12 8.57 17.98
CA ARG A 129 -6.30 8.49 19.20
C ARG A 129 -4.80 8.55 18.91
N CYS A 130 -4.39 8.26 17.69
CA CYS A 130 -3.00 8.33 17.25
C CYS A 130 -2.79 9.22 16.02
N PRO A 131 -3.20 10.51 16.08
CA PRO A 131 -3.09 11.44 14.97
C PRO A 131 -1.64 11.74 14.57
N LEU A 132 -0.69 11.81 15.51
CA LEU A 132 0.73 12.05 15.21
C LEU A 132 1.37 10.87 14.49
N LEU A 133 1.14 9.64 14.96
CA LEU A 133 1.59 8.44 14.27
C LEU A 133 1.00 8.36 12.86
N SER A 134 -0.28 8.68 12.71
CA SER A 134 -0.95 8.71 11.41
C SER A 134 -0.37 9.77 10.48
N SER A 135 -0.03 10.95 11.00
CA SER A 135 0.66 12.01 10.26
C SER A 135 2.05 11.55 9.80
N CYS A 136 2.82 10.88 10.67
CA CYS A 136 4.12 10.34 10.32
C CYS A 136 4.04 9.28 9.21
N LEU A 137 3.01 8.42 9.25
CA LEU A 137 2.76 7.44 8.20
C LEU A 137 2.45 8.14 6.87
N GLN A 138 1.60 9.17 6.86
CA GLN A 138 1.28 9.92 5.63
C GLN A 138 2.52 10.62 5.07
N GLU A 139 3.34 11.23 5.92
CA GLU A 139 4.56 11.90 5.47
C GLU A 139 5.60 10.91 4.91
N THR A 140 5.69 9.73 5.52
CA THR A 140 6.51 8.62 4.99
C THR A 140 5.98 8.14 3.64
N GLN A 141 4.66 7.98 3.51
CA GLN A 141 4.05 7.63 2.23
C GLN A 141 4.34 8.67 1.15
N ARG A 142 4.23 9.97 1.48
CA ARG A 142 4.54 11.06 0.56
C ARG A 142 5.98 11.01 0.05
N HIS A 143 6.96 10.73 0.93
CA HIS A 143 8.37 10.71 0.54
C HIS A 143 8.79 9.46 -0.21
N ASN A 144 8.24 8.30 0.17
CA ASN A 144 8.79 7.02 -0.25
C ASN A 144 7.98 6.34 -1.36
N ILE A 145 6.74 6.76 -1.60
CA ILE A 145 5.92 6.19 -2.68
C ILE A 145 6.29 6.86 -4.00
N VAL A 146 6.93 6.08 -4.85
CA VAL A 146 7.24 6.45 -6.24
C VAL A 146 6.38 5.58 -7.15
N ASP A 147 5.31 6.16 -7.68
CA ASP A 147 4.42 5.51 -8.65
C ASP A 147 3.91 6.55 -9.67
N SER A 148 3.17 6.13 -10.69
CA SER A 148 2.58 6.99 -11.70
C SER A 148 1.14 6.60 -12.00
N ILE A 149 0.21 7.53 -11.78
CA ILE A 149 -1.18 7.31 -12.20
C ILE A 149 -1.22 7.39 -13.72
N THR A 150 -1.46 6.25 -14.36
CA THR A 150 -1.42 6.11 -15.82
C THR A 150 -2.81 5.86 -16.41
N ARG A 151 -3.12 6.49 -17.54
CA ARG A 151 -4.33 6.27 -18.33
C ARG A 151 -4.00 6.21 -19.82
N THR A 152 -4.68 5.33 -20.54
CA THR A 152 -4.66 5.32 -22.01
C THR A 152 -5.80 6.17 -22.53
N VAL A 153 -5.48 7.08 -23.45
CA VAL A 153 -6.45 7.95 -24.11
C VAL A 153 -7.21 7.12 -25.14
N MET A 154 -8.50 6.86 -24.89
CA MET A 154 -9.30 5.99 -25.76
C MET A 154 -9.83 6.71 -27.01
N LYS A 155 -9.97 8.04 -26.95
CA LYS A 155 -10.42 8.92 -28.04
C LYS A 155 -9.75 10.28 -27.86
N ASP A 156 -9.49 10.98 -28.97
CA ASP A 156 -9.06 12.38 -28.95
C ASP A 156 -9.93 13.19 -27.97
N THR A 157 -9.31 13.72 -26.93
CA THR A 157 -9.98 14.36 -25.79
C THR A 157 -9.27 15.66 -25.45
N ALA A 158 -10.00 16.78 -25.44
CA ALA A 158 -9.47 18.04 -24.93
C ALA A 158 -9.65 18.09 -23.41
N VAL A 159 -8.58 18.45 -22.69
CA VAL A 159 -8.60 18.74 -21.24
C VAL A 159 -8.16 20.17 -21.01
N SER A 160 -8.70 20.83 -19.99
CA SER A 160 -8.36 22.21 -19.64
C SER A 160 -7.90 22.28 -18.19
N ASP A 161 -6.86 23.08 -17.93
CA ASP A 161 -6.43 23.45 -16.58
C ASP A 161 -7.11 24.75 -16.09
N GLY A 162 -8.01 25.33 -16.90
CA GLY A 162 -8.67 26.61 -16.65
C GLY A 162 -8.12 27.74 -17.52
N ASP A 163 -6.81 27.75 -17.77
CA ASP A 163 -6.12 28.80 -18.54
C ASP A 163 -5.78 28.34 -19.96
N ARG A 164 -5.50 27.04 -20.12
CA ARG A 164 -5.05 26.42 -21.38
C ARG A 164 -5.81 25.13 -21.65
N SER A 165 -6.00 24.86 -22.94
CA SER A 165 -6.60 23.62 -23.43
C SER A 165 -5.54 22.74 -24.09
N TYR A 166 -5.52 21.46 -23.73
CA TYR A 166 -4.57 20.46 -24.20
C TYR A 166 -5.34 19.34 -24.91
N LEU A 167 -4.97 19.06 -26.16
CA LEU A 167 -5.54 17.94 -26.91
C LEU A 167 -4.75 16.66 -26.65
N LEU A 168 -5.37 15.73 -25.94
CA LEU A 168 -4.87 14.38 -25.73
C LEU A 168 -5.27 13.49 -26.92
N LYS A 169 -4.30 12.93 -27.64
CA LYS A 169 -4.55 12.08 -28.82
C LYS A 169 -4.84 10.64 -28.44
N ALA A 170 -5.80 10.02 -29.14
CA ALA A 170 -6.15 8.62 -28.97
C ALA A 170 -4.92 7.69 -29.14
N GLY A 171 -4.84 6.66 -28.31
CA GLY A 171 -3.74 5.69 -28.30
C GLY A 171 -2.53 6.11 -27.45
N ASN A 172 -2.43 7.38 -27.06
CA ASN A 172 -1.35 7.83 -26.18
C ASN A 172 -1.63 7.51 -24.71
N SER A 173 -0.56 7.39 -23.92
CA SER A 173 -0.63 7.27 -22.46
C SER A 173 -0.44 8.63 -21.81
N VAL A 174 -1.27 8.96 -20.83
CA VAL A 174 -1.11 10.09 -19.92
C VAL A 174 -0.64 9.54 -18.59
N GLN A 175 0.40 10.15 -18.05
CA GLN A 175 1.04 9.75 -16.80
C GLN A 175 1.10 10.94 -15.85
N MET A 176 0.82 10.68 -14.58
CA MET A 176 0.94 11.64 -13.51
C MET A 176 1.87 11.04 -12.44
N PRO A 177 3.18 11.33 -12.52
CA PRO A 177 4.16 10.82 -11.57
C PRO A 177 3.87 11.37 -10.17
N LEU A 178 3.68 10.47 -9.21
CA LEU A 178 3.37 10.83 -7.83
C LEU A 178 4.53 11.56 -7.17
N SER A 179 5.78 11.23 -7.49
CA SER A 179 6.96 11.92 -6.94
C SER A 179 6.94 13.42 -7.23
N VAL A 180 6.47 13.83 -8.42
CA VAL A 180 6.34 15.26 -8.78
C VAL A 180 5.23 15.94 -7.98
N LEU A 181 4.10 15.24 -7.76
CA LEU A 181 3.00 15.77 -6.94
C LEU A 181 3.38 15.85 -5.46
N HIS A 182 4.05 14.83 -4.96
CA HIS A 182 4.43 14.68 -3.56
C HIS A 182 5.58 15.61 -3.17
N ALA A 183 6.40 16.06 -4.13
CA ALA A 183 7.47 17.03 -3.89
C ALA A 183 7.09 18.48 -4.31
N ASN A 184 5.85 18.76 -4.70
CA ASN A 184 5.46 20.10 -5.17
C ASN A 184 5.43 21.14 -4.04
N PRO A 185 6.32 22.15 -4.02
CA PRO A 185 6.37 23.13 -2.93
C PRO A 185 5.13 24.02 -2.85
N ASN A 186 4.39 24.21 -3.96
CA ASN A 186 3.14 24.96 -3.93
C ASN A 186 2.03 24.25 -3.14
N VAL A 187 2.16 22.94 -2.93
CA VAL A 187 1.23 22.12 -2.14
C VAL A 187 1.77 21.90 -0.73
N TRP A 188 3.05 21.53 -0.65
CA TRP A 188 3.63 20.98 0.56
C TRP A 188 4.42 22.01 1.39
N GLY A 189 4.67 23.20 0.84
CA GLY A 189 5.46 24.26 1.48
C GLY A 189 6.92 24.28 1.03
N ASP A 190 7.68 25.23 1.56
CA ASP A 190 9.11 25.42 1.22
C ASP A 190 9.99 24.24 1.67
N ASP A 191 9.52 23.47 2.65
CA ASP A 191 10.16 22.27 3.20
C ASP A 191 9.62 20.98 2.54
N ALA A 192 9.13 21.04 1.30
CA ALA A 192 8.54 19.90 0.60
C ALA A 192 9.50 18.70 0.45
N ASP A 193 10.79 18.94 0.34
CA ASP A 193 11.81 17.88 0.22
C ASP A 193 12.19 17.27 1.58
N ASP A 194 11.77 17.90 2.69
CA ASP A 194 12.09 17.46 4.04
C ASP A 194 10.97 16.60 4.64
N TRP A 195 11.39 15.56 5.36
CA TRP A 195 10.48 14.73 6.14
C TRP A 195 10.04 15.45 7.42
N VAL A 196 8.77 15.81 7.48
CA VAL A 196 8.16 16.54 8.62
C VAL A 196 6.98 15.74 9.16
N GLY A 197 7.23 14.97 10.23
CA GLY A 197 6.27 13.97 10.74
C GLY A 197 4.90 14.51 11.15
N ASP A 198 4.80 15.78 11.55
CA ASP A 198 3.54 16.44 11.95
C ASP A 198 2.90 17.30 10.83
N ARG A 199 3.40 17.23 9.59
CA ARG A 199 2.93 18.03 8.45
C ARG A 199 1.43 17.91 8.23
N SER A 200 0.90 16.69 8.18
CA SER A 200 -0.54 16.49 7.94
C SER A 200 -1.42 17.07 9.05
N LEU A 201 -0.94 17.11 10.30
CA LEU A 201 -1.67 17.76 11.39
C LEU A 201 -1.79 19.26 11.16
N LYS A 202 -0.70 19.90 10.71
CA LYS A 202 -0.65 21.34 10.39
C LYS A 202 -1.54 21.69 9.19
N LEU A 203 -1.71 20.76 8.25
CA LEU A 203 -2.54 20.92 7.05
C LEU A 203 -4.01 20.55 7.25
N GLY A 204 -4.45 20.27 8.48
CA GLY A 204 -5.86 19.96 8.78
C GLY A 204 -6.24 18.50 8.53
N TYR A 205 -5.44 17.57 9.08
CA TYR A 205 -5.60 16.11 9.07
C TYR A 205 -7.06 15.59 9.13
N MET A 206 -7.94 16.25 9.90
CA MET A 206 -9.33 15.82 10.12
C MET A 206 -10.33 16.26 9.04
N SER A 207 -9.97 17.25 8.22
CA SER A 207 -10.92 17.90 7.29
C SER A 207 -10.83 17.34 5.87
N SER A 208 -9.62 17.03 5.38
CA SER A 208 -9.35 16.31 4.13
C SER A 208 -7.84 16.11 3.96
N PRO A 209 -7.38 15.05 3.25
CA PRO A 209 -5.98 14.95 2.86
C PRO A 209 -5.56 16.16 2.00
N PRO A 210 -4.31 16.64 2.09
CA PRO A 210 -3.83 17.75 1.28
C PRO A 210 -4.02 17.50 -0.23
N PRO A 211 -4.35 18.53 -1.03
CA PRO A 211 -4.47 18.40 -2.48
C PRO A 211 -3.18 17.83 -3.08
N GLY A 212 -3.22 16.64 -3.69
CA GLY A 212 -2.03 15.97 -4.24
C GLY A 212 -1.50 14.78 -3.42
N PHE A 213 -2.06 14.52 -2.24
CA PHE A 213 -1.77 13.30 -1.49
C PHE A 213 -2.47 12.07 -2.11
N HIS A 214 -1.73 11.30 -2.89
CA HIS A 214 -2.22 10.14 -3.65
C HIS A 214 -1.41 8.86 -3.41
N PRO A 215 -1.15 8.43 -2.17
CA PRO A 215 -0.27 7.29 -1.86
C PRO A 215 -0.76 5.96 -2.46
N PHE A 216 -2.06 5.86 -2.75
CA PHE A 216 -2.69 4.65 -3.31
C PHE A 216 -3.24 4.90 -4.71
N GLY A 217 -2.82 5.96 -5.39
CA GLY A 217 -3.37 6.36 -6.68
C GLY A 217 -4.62 7.24 -6.57
N GLY A 218 -5.52 7.15 -7.55
CA GLY A 218 -6.67 8.06 -7.65
C GLY A 218 -7.73 7.66 -8.68
N GLY A 219 -8.97 8.12 -8.43
CA GLY A 219 -10.14 7.83 -9.25
C GLY A 219 -10.58 6.37 -9.12
N LYS A 220 -10.89 5.69 -10.24
CA LYS A 220 -11.30 4.26 -10.24
C LYS A 220 -10.14 3.28 -10.01
N HIS A 221 -8.91 3.77 -9.99
CA HIS A 221 -7.70 2.97 -9.81
C HIS A 221 -7.00 3.43 -8.53
N ILE A 222 -7.67 3.16 -7.42
CA ILE A 222 -7.13 3.19 -6.06
C ILE A 222 -6.69 1.76 -5.73
N TRP A 223 -5.47 1.62 -5.23
CA TRP A 223 -4.93 0.35 -4.74
C TRP A 223 -5.22 0.14 -3.24
#